data_AF-A0A386YSY9-F1
#
_entry.id   AF-A0A386YSY9-F1
#
_cell.length_a   1.000
_cell.length_b   1.000
_cell.length_c   1.000
_cell.angle_alpha   90.00
_cell.angle_beta   90.00
_cell.angle_gamma   90.00
#
_symmetry.space_group_name_H-M   'P 1'
#
loop_
_entity.id
_entity.type
_entity.pdbx_description
1 polymer ?
#
loop_
_entity_poly.entity_id
_entity_poly.type
_entity_poly.pdbx_seq_one_letter_code
_entity_poly.pdbx_strand_id
1 'polypeptide(L)'
;FSKPTKEDFLKVLKYKLEFQNINPEKFEKDALDFLVYNKKSVREIEGVVNRIKFFSEGEAIQIYSLELIERIFKGIVKNKENLTHNKIIEEVANYFQINKEEIIGTSRKTEIVMARDISIW
;
A
#
# COMPACT_ATOMS: atom_id res chain seq x y z
N PHE A 1 22.65 6.02 -9.33
CA PHE A 1 21.72 6.43 -8.25
C PHE A 1 21.16 5.18 -7.59
N SER A 2 21.42 4.95 -6.30
CA SER A 2 20.77 3.88 -5.54
C SER A 2 19.31 4.23 -5.31
N LYS A 3 18.44 3.21 -5.21
CA LYS A 3 17.05 3.42 -4.78
C LYS A 3 17.04 3.82 -3.30
N PRO A 4 16.16 4.75 -2.88
CA PRO A 4 16.04 5.11 -1.47
C PRO A 4 15.69 3.90 -0.62
N THR A 5 16.31 3.82 0.56
CA THR A 5 16.07 2.78 1.56
C THR A 5 14.96 3.19 2.53
N LYS A 6 14.51 2.25 3.37
CA LYS A 6 13.57 2.54 4.46
C LYS A 6 14.11 3.63 5.41
N GLU A 7 15.41 3.61 5.70
CA GLU A 7 16.07 4.63 6.52
C GLU A 7 16.04 6.02 5.87
N ASP A 8 16.22 6.08 4.54
CA ASP A 8 16.12 7.36 3.81
C ASP A 8 14.70 7.91 3.89
N PHE A 9 13.68 7.07 3.72
CA PHE A 9 12.29 7.47 3.90
C PHE A 9 11.97 7.89 5.33
N LEU A 10 12.56 7.25 6.33
CA LEU A 10 12.40 7.63 7.74
C LEU A 10 12.98 9.03 8.01
N LYS A 11 14.17 9.32 7.49
CA LYS A 11 14.78 10.67 7.59
C LYS A 11 13.91 11.73 6.92
N VAL A 12 13.40 11.45 5.72
CA VAL A 12 12.51 12.36 4.99
C VAL A 12 11.19 12.56 5.72
N LEU A 13 10.61 11.50 6.30
CA LEU A 13 9.39 11.59 7.09
C LEU A 13 9.59 12.52 8.30
N LYS A 14 10.65 12.30 9.10
CA LYS A 14 10.95 13.14 10.27
C LYS A 14 11.12 14.61 9.89
N TYR A 15 11.93 14.89 8.86
CA TYR A 15 12.15 16.25 8.35
C TYR A 15 10.82 16.93 7.93
N LYS A 16 9.94 16.20 7.24
CA LYS A 16 8.66 16.76 6.79
C LYS A 16 7.64 16.94 7.91
N LEU A 17 7.66 16.08 8.93
CA LEU A 17 6.84 16.25 10.15
C LEU A 17 7.24 17.53 10.88
N GLU A 18 8.55 17.73 11.09
CA GLU A 18 9.10 18.95 11.71
C GLU A 18 8.69 20.20 10.92
N PHE A 19 8.79 20.16 9.60
CA PHE A 19 8.37 21.26 8.72
C PHE A 19 6.87 21.60 8.85
N GLN A 20 6.04 20.64 9.27
CA GLN A 20 4.61 20.86 9.57
C GLN A 20 4.35 21.16 11.05
N ASN A 21 5.38 21.46 11.85
CA ASN A 21 5.31 21.67 13.30
C ASN A 21 4.81 20.45 14.09
N ILE A 22 5.03 19.24 13.57
CA ILE A 22 4.71 17.98 14.24
C ILE A 22 6.02 17.39 14.76
N ASN A 23 6.17 17.27 16.08
CA ASN A 23 7.39 16.73 16.69
C ASN A 23 7.52 15.21 16.44
N PRO A 24 8.54 14.74 15.70
CA PRO A 24 8.73 13.31 15.44
C PRO A 24 9.05 12.49 16.70
N GLU A 25 9.58 13.10 17.75
CA GLU A 25 9.90 12.41 19.02
C GLU A 25 8.65 12.06 19.83
N LYS A 26 7.47 12.56 19.42
CA LYS A 26 6.19 12.11 19.97
C LYS A 26 5.70 10.81 19.35
N PHE A 27 6.35 10.27 18.33
CA PHE A 27 5.96 9.03 17.69
C PHE A 27 6.64 7.84 18.33
N GLU A 28 5.89 6.76 18.51
CA GLU A 28 6.49 5.47 18.83
C GLU A 28 7.30 4.96 17.62
N LYS A 29 8.32 4.14 17.90
CA LYS A 29 9.24 3.66 16.86
C LYS A 29 8.51 2.82 15.80
N ASP A 30 7.65 1.92 16.26
CA ASP A 30 6.79 1.08 15.42
C ASP A 30 5.79 1.90 14.60
N ALA A 31 5.25 2.98 15.15
CA ALA A 31 4.42 3.93 14.43
C ALA A 31 5.18 4.57 13.26
N LEU A 32 6.40 5.06 13.48
CA LEU A 32 7.26 5.59 12.40
C LEU A 32 7.62 4.51 11.37
N ASP A 33 7.97 3.31 11.83
CA ASP A 33 8.30 2.18 10.98
C ASP A 33 7.14 1.77 10.07
N PHE A 34 5.91 1.76 10.61
CA PHE A 34 4.69 1.49 9.87
C PHE A 34 4.45 2.51 8.77
N LEU A 35 4.64 3.81 9.07
CA LEU A 35 4.42 4.90 8.12
C LEU A 35 5.32 4.82 6.88
N VAL A 36 6.52 4.26 7.00
CA VAL A 36 7.49 4.15 5.89
C VAL A 36 7.58 2.75 5.26
N TYR A 37 6.97 1.73 5.86
CA TYR A 37 7.19 0.31 5.55
C TYR A 37 7.10 -0.05 4.05
N ASN A 38 6.10 0.48 3.34
CA ASN A 38 5.83 0.15 1.92
C ASN A 38 5.99 1.34 0.97
N LYS A 39 6.75 2.38 1.36
CA LYS A 39 6.83 3.62 0.59
C LYS A 39 7.86 3.51 -0.53
N LYS A 40 7.50 4.05 -1.71
CA LYS A 40 8.33 3.97 -2.93
C LYS A 40 8.82 5.33 -3.42
N SER A 41 8.30 6.42 -2.87
CA SER A 41 8.66 7.78 -3.28
C SER A 41 8.45 8.80 -2.17
N VAL A 42 9.12 9.95 -2.29
CA VAL A 42 8.94 11.10 -1.38
C VAL A 42 7.50 11.63 -1.42
N ARG A 43 6.82 11.56 -2.58
CA ARG A 43 5.40 11.96 -2.71
C ARG A 43 4.48 11.12 -1.82
N GLU A 44 4.74 9.83 -1.66
CA GLU A 44 3.96 8.98 -0.76
C GLU A 44 4.18 9.37 0.71
N ILE A 45 5.39 9.80 1.07
CA ILE A 45 5.71 10.34 2.41
C ILE A 45 4.99 11.68 2.65
N GLU A 46 4.91 12.56 1.65
CA GLU A 46 4.12 13.80 1.74
C GLU A 46 2.64 13.51 1.98
N GLY A 47 2.07 12.52 1.28
CA GLY A 47 0.70 12.08 1.51
C GLY A 47 0.47 11.57 2.94
N VAL A 48 1.44 10.85 3.51
CA VAL A 48 1.42 10.43 4.92
C VAL A 48 1.38 11.63 5.85
N VAL A 49 2.31 12.58 5.69
CA VAL A 49 2.43 13.75 6.57
C VAL A 49 1.18 14.63 6.51
N ASN A 50 0.67 14.90 5.30
CA ASN A 50 -0.55 15.69 5.12
C ASN A 50 -1.76 15.06 5.81
N ARG A 51 -1.85 13.72 5.77
CA ARG A 51 -2.94 13.02 6.44
C ARG A 51 -2.82 13.13 7.95
N ILE A 52 -1.64 12.87 8.51
CA ILE A 52 -1.41 13.00 9.96
C ILE A 52 -1.81 14.42 10.39
N LYS A 53 -1.33 15.44 9.67
CA LYS A 53 -1.68 16.84 9.93
C LYS A 53 -3.19 17.04 10.00
N PHE A 54 -3.93 16.63 8.98
CA PHE A 54 -5.39 16.77 8.91
C PHE A 54 -6.11 16.11 10.09
N PHE A 55 -5.71 14.91 10.48
CA PHE A 55 -6.33 14.18 11.60
C PHE A 55 -5.85 14.66 12.97
N SER A 56 -4.70 15.33 13.06
CA SER A 56 -4.17 15.94 14.28
C SER A 56 -4.58 17.40 14.46
N GLU A 57 -5.27 17.98 13.47
CA GLU A 57 -5.59 19.41 13.47
C GLU A 57 -6.58 19.74 14.59
N GLY A 58 -6.18 20.64 15.49
CA GLY A 58 -6.99 21.00 16.65
C GLY A 58 -6.93 20.01 17.82
N GLU A 59 -6.21 18.89 17.70
CA GLU A 59 -6.00 17.93 18.79
C GLU A 59 -4.62 18.11 19.44
N ALA A 60 -4.59 18.20 20.77
CA ALA A 60 -3.35 18.21 21.55
C ALA A 60 -2.79 16.79 21.72
N ILE A 61 -2.24 16.23 20.64
CA ILE A 61 -1.66 14.88 20.67
C ILE A 61 -0.35 14.89 21.47
N GLN A 62 -0.31 14.08 22.53
CA GLN A 62 0.87 13.87 23.35
C GLN A 62 1.79 12.81 22.74
N ILE A 63 1.22 11.69 22.29
CA ILE A 63 1.94 10.56 21.71
C ILE A 63 1.20 10.08 20.45
N TYR A 64 1.94 9.91 19.37
CA TYR A 64 1.50 9.23 18.16
C TYR A 64 1.82 7.75 18.28
N SER A 65 0.92 7.02 18.93
CA SER A 65 1.04 5.57 19.10
C SER A 65 0.77 4.82 17.80
N LEU A 66 1.24 3.58 17.70
CA LEU A 66 0.93 2.73 16.55
C LEU A 66 -0.59 2.60 16.35
N GLU A 67 -1.37 2.39 17.43
CA GLU A 67 -2.83 2.29 17.37
C GLU A 67 -3.48 3.56 16.79
N LEU A 68 -3.04 4.75 17.21
CA LEU A 68 -3.54 6.00 16.67
C LEU A 68 -3.20 6.13 15.17
N ILE A 69 -1.98 5.80 14.78
CA ILE A 69 -1.57 5.81 13.37
C ILE A 69 -2.40 4.81 12.57
N GLU A 70 -2.58 3.59 13.03
CA GLU A 70 -3.43 2.61 12.36
C GLU A 70 -4.87 3.11 12.20
N ARG A 71 -5.42 3.79 13.23
CA ARG A 71 -6.74 4.42 13.16
C ARG A 71 -6.79 5.53 12.11
N ILE A 72 -5.80 6.43 12.09
CA ILE A 72 -5.69 7.50 11.08
C ILE A 72 -5.65 6.90 9.67
N PHE A 73 -4.97 5.76 9.49
CA PHE A 73 -4.76 5.14 8.19
C PHE A 73 -5.76 4.01 7.83
N LYS A 74 -6.72 3.72 8.72
CA LYS A 74 -7.78 2.73 8.52
C LYS A 74 -8.52 2.97 7.20
N GLY A 75 -8.76 1.89 6.44
CA GLY A 75 -9.44 1.92 5.14
C GLY A 75 -8.59 2.37 3.93
N ILE A 76 -7.43 2.99 4.14
CA ILE A 76 -6.47 3.32 3.05
C ILE A 76 -5.33 2.32 2.97
N VAL A 77 -4.94 1.76 4.11
CA VAL A 77 -4.24 0.47 4.10
C VAL A 77 -5.29 -0.58 3.73
N LYS A 78 -5.72 -0.56 2.46
CA LYS A 78 -6.10 -1.81 1.84
C LYS A 78 -4.85 -2.66 2.05
N ASN A 79 -4.99 -3.75 2.81
CA ASN A 79 -4.24 -4.93 2.47
C ASN A 79 -4.43 -5.05 0.97
N LYS A 80 -3.47 -4.58 0.20
CA LYS A 80 -3.21 -5.19 -1.09
C LYS A 80 -2.82 -6.59 -0.67
N GLU A 81 -3.81 -7.44 -0.39
CA GLU A 81 -3.69 -8.79 -0.88
C GLU A 81 -3.15 -8.58 -2.28
N ASN A 82 -1.91 -8.99 -2.49
CA ASN A 82 -1.22 -8.72 -3.73
C ASN A 82 -2.13 -9.30 -4.81
N LEU A 83 -2.88 -8.43 -5.49
CA LEU A 83 -3.68 -8.81 -6.64
C LEU A 83 -2.62 -9.17 -7.66
N THR A 84 -2.32 -10.45 -7.74
CA THR A 84 -1.34 -10.98 -8.66
C THR A 84 -2.08 -11.39 -9.92
N HIS A 85 -1.38 -11.37 -11.04
CA HIS A 85 -1.88 -11.94 -12.30
C HIS A 85 -2.38 -13.38 -12.08
N ASN A 86 -1.71 -14.16 -11.23
CA ASN A 86 -2.16 -15.51 -10.87
C ASN A 86 -3.52 -15.54 -10.17
N LYS A 87 -3.79 -14.63 -9.22
CA LYS A 87 -5.11 -14.56 -8.57
C LYS A 87 -6.22 -14.22 -9.57
N ILE A 88 -5.94 -13.35 -10.53
CA ILE A 88 -6.91 -13.01 -11.59
C ILE A 88 -7.18 -14.23 -12.48
N ILE A 89 -6.12 -14.90 -12.95
CA ILE A 89 -6.24 -16.11 -13.78
C ILE A 89 -6.99 -17.22 -13.04
N GLU A 90 -6.69 -17.43 -11.76
CA GLU A 90 -7.33 -18.44 -10.91
C GLU A 90 -8.82 -18.16 -10.71
N GLU A 91 -9.19 -16.91 -10.43
CA GLU A 91 -10.59 -16.53 -10.27
C GLU A 91 -11.39 -16.69 -11.56
N VAL A 92 -10.81 -16.31 -12.70
CA VAL A 92 -11.42 -16.49 -14.02
C VAL A 92 -11.53 -17.97 -14.39
N ALA A 93 -10.50 -18.77 -14.11
CA ALA A 93 -10.53 -20.22 -14.31
C ALA A 93 -11.66 -20.89 -13.52
N ASN A 94 -11.84 -20.50 -12.25
CA ASN A 94 -12.92 -20.97 -11.39
C ASN A 94 -14.30 -20.61 -11.94
N TYR A 95 -14.48 -19.37 -12.43
CA TYR A 95 -15.75 -18.92 -13.00
C TYR A 95 -16.14 -19.70 -14.26
N PHE A 96 -15.20 -19.93 -15.17
CA PHE A 96 -15.43 -20.70 -16.41
C PHE A 96 -15.34 -22.22 -16.22
N GLN A 97 -15.02 -22.70 -15.02
CA GLN A 97 -14.82 -24.12 -14.68
C GLN A 97 -13.79 -24.82 -15.58
N ILE A 98 -12.69 -24.13 -15.86
CA ILE A 98 -11.56 -24.63 -16.67
C ILE A 98 -10.27 -24.63 -15.84
N ASN A 99 -9.24 -25.35 -16.30
CA ASN A 99 -7.95 -25.30 -15.62
C ASN A 99 -7.18 -24.03 -15.99
N LYS A 100 -6.43 -23.46 -15.03
CA LYS A 100 -5.57 -22.29 -15.28
C LYS A 100 -4.54 -22.55 -16.40
N GLU A 101 -4.09 -23.80 -16.55
CA GLU A 101 -3.17 -24.22 -17.61
C GLU A 101 -3.80 -24.09 -19.00
N GLU A 102 -5.12 -24.23 -19.11
CA GLU A 102 -5.85 -24.07 -20.37
C GLU A 102 -5.92 -22.59 -20.78
N ILE A 103 -6.07 -21.68 -19.80
CA ILE A 103 -6.01 -20.24 -20.02
C ILE A 103 -4.62 -19.82 -20.51
N ILE A 104 -3.54 -20.38 -19.95
CA ILE A 104 -2.16 -20.04 -20.35
C ILE A 104 -1.75 -20.76 -21.66
N GLY A 105 -2.40 -21.88 -21.99
CA GLY A 105 -2.11 -22.69 -23.17
C GLY A 105 -2.54 -22.06 -24.49
N THR A 106 -2.41 -22.82 -25.59
CA THR A 106 -2.68 -22.36 -26.96
C THR A 106 -4.07 -22.72 -27.49
N SER A 107 -4.93 -23.30 -26.66
CA SER A 107 -6.27 -23.72 -27.06
C SER A 107 -7.11 -22.53 -27.56
N ARG A 108 -7.86 -22.77 -28.64
CA ARG A 108 -8.73 -21.79 -29.30
C ARG A 108 -10.22 -22.08 -29.10
N LYS A 109 -10.58 -22.96 -28.16
CA LYS A 109 -11.99 -23.13 -27.78
C LYS A 109 -12.55 -21.81 -27.30
N THR A 110 -13.77 -21.51 -27.69
CA THR A 110 -14.38 -20.18 -27.48
C THR A 110 -14.40 -19.79 -26.00
N GLU A 111 -14.75 -20.72 -25.10
CA GLU A 111 -14.78 -20.48 -23.65
C GLU A 111 -13.37 -20.19 -23.08
N ILE A 112 -12.34 -20.87 -23.57
CA ILE A 112 -10.95 -20.66 -23.13
C ILE A 112 -10.42 -19.33 -23.64
N VAL A 113 -10.75 -18.97 -24.89
CA VAL A 113 -10.35 -17.68 -25.48
C VAL A 113 -10.99 -16.53 -24.70
N MET A 114 -12.29 -16.60 -24.40
CA MET A 114 -12.96 -15.58 -23.57
C MET A 114 -12.35 -15.47 -22.18
N ALA A 115 -12.08 -16.60 -21.51
CA ALA A 115 -11.44 -16.61 -20.21
C ALA A 115 -10.02 -15.98 -20.25
N ARG A 116 -9.25 -16.25 -21.33
CA ARG A 116 -7.94 -15.64 -21.54
C ARG A 116 -8.03 -14.13 -21.78
N ASP A 117 -9.01 -13.70 -22.58
CA ASP A 117 -9.26 -12.28 -22.86
C ASP A 117 -9.60 -11.52 -21.58
N ILE A 118 -10.46 -12.05 -20.72
CA ILE A 118 -10.83 -11.40 -19.46
C ILE A 118 -9.66 -11.36 -18.44
N SER A 119 -8.78 -12.36 -18.46
CA SER A 119 -7.72 -12.51 -17.45
C SER A 119 -6.37 -11.88 -17.83
N ILE A 120 -6.07 -11.74 -19.12
CA ILE A 120 -4.74 -11.33 -19.63
C ILE A 120 -4.81 -10.08 -20.50
N TRP A 121 -5.90 -9.85 -21.24
CA TRP A 121 -6.02 -8.77 -22.24
C TRP A 121 -6.82 -7.57 -21.72
#